data_AF-A0A7V5KGA8-F1
#
_entry.id   AF-A0A7V5KGA8-F1
#
_cell.length_a   1.000
_cell.length_b   1.000
_cell.length_c   1.000
_cell.angle_alpha   90.00
_cell.angle_beta   90.00
_cell.angle_gamma   90.00
#
_symmetry.space_group_name_H-M   'P 1'
#
loop_
_entity.id
_entity.type
_entity.pdbx_description
1 polymer ?
#
loop_
_entity_poly.entity_id
_entity_poly.type
_entity_poly.pdbx_seq_one_letter_code
_entity_poly.pdbx_strand_id
1 'polypeptide(L)'
;MAKEKQKQPTQVELALNDAQALLDIWLRIKAYFVKAASEEEITAEDEKMFLDLKSEVQRLQRLLKNKMVADLTFGEDKMQELLRQSISIRHLRELPRMDRQLLINSWHYVFVHLARAVGALQFINEGYRPPARAKSGSGANISELKGGAGGEKTKKKAKKDRPPVGKIILVVVLLGAAVYILGKRLNMF
;
A
#
# COMPACT_ATOMS: atom_id res chain seq x y z
N MET A 1 -1.04 -25.63 44.03
CA MET A 1 -1.39 -25.54 42.59
C MET A 1 -0.85 -24.22 42.06
N ALA A 2 0.21 -24.26 41.25
CA ALA A 2 0.76 -23.05 40.64
C ALA A 2 -0.26 -22.56 39.58
N LYS A 3 -0.76 -21.34 39.73
CA LYS A 3 -1.49 -20.66 38.66
C LYS A 3 -0.52 -20.52 37.49
N GLU A 4 -0.77 -21.23 36.39
CA GLU A 4 -0.08 -20.99 35.13
C GLU A 4 -0.23 -19.50 34.79
N LYS A 5 0.90 -18.79 34.77
CA LYS A 5 0.92 -17.41 34.28
C LYS A 5 0.54 -17.46 32.80
N GLN A 6 -0.70 -17.08 32.49
CA GLN A 6 -1.15 -16.91 31.10
C GLN A 6 -0.15 -15.98 30.39
N LYS A 7 0.58 -16.54 29.42
CA LYS A 7 1.50 -15.78 28.57
C LYS A 7 0.64 -14.81 27.77
N GLN A 8 0.83 -13.51 27.98
CA GLN A 8 0.11 -12.50 27.21
C GLN A 8 0.43 -12.69 25.73
N PRO A 9 -0.59 -12.65 24.84
CA PRO A 9 -0.37 -12.88 23.44
C PRO A 9 0.55 -11.80 22.86
N THR A 10 1.49 -12.21 22.02
CA THR A 10 2.40 -11.26 21.37
C THR A 10 1.64 -10.40 20.37
N GLN A 11 2.19 -9.23 20.02
CA GLN A 11 1.57 -8.37 19.00
C GLN A 11 1.39 -9.10 17.66
N VAL A 12 2.34 -9.98 17.30
CA VAL A 12 2.29 -10.79 16.08
C VAL A 12 1.17 -11.83 16.14
N GLU A 13 1.00 -12.50 17.29
CA GLU A 13 -0.12 -13.45 17.49
C GLU A 13 -1.47 -12.74 17.35
N LEU A 14 -1.60 -11.54 17.93
CA LEU A 14 -2.81 -10.73 17.81
C LEU A 14 -3.06 -10.28 16.36
N ALA A 15 -2.02 -9.86 15.64
CA ALA A 15 -2.12 -9.48 14.23
C ALA A 15 -2.50 -10.69 13.35
N LEU A 16 -1.91 -11.86 13.61
CA LEU A 16 -2.21 -13.09 12.89
C LEU A 16 -3.67 -13.50 13.07
N ASN A 17 -4.17 -13.50 14.31
CA ASN A 17 -5.55 -13.84 14.60
C ASN A 17 -6.53 -12.89 13.90
N ASP A 18 -6.28 -11.58 13.96
CA ASP A 18 -7.11 -10.59 13.26
C ASP A 18 -7.03 -10.75 11.73
N ALA A 19 -5.87 -11.06 11.18
CA ALA A 19 -5.68 -11.27 9.74
C ALA A 19 -6.39 -12.52 9.24
N GLN A 20 -6.37 -13.61 10.01
CA GLN A 20 -7.11 -14.83 9.71
C GLN A 20 -8.62 -14.60 9.77
N ALA A 21 -9.11 -13.94 10.82
CA ALA A 21 -10.52 -13.57 10.93
C ALA A 21 -10.97 -12.66 9.77
N LEU A 22 -10.14 -11.69 9.39
CA LEU A 22 -10.41 -10.82 8.25
C LEU A 22 -10.45 -11.61 6.94
N LEU A 23 -9.53 -12.56 6.76
CA LEU A 23 -9.49 -13.41 5.56
C LEU A 23 -10.73 -14.29 5.45
N ASP A 24 -11.17 -14.90 6.54
CA ASP A 24 -12.37 -15.75 6.57
C ASP A 24 -13.62 -14.95 6.18
N ILE A 25 -13.77 -13.74 6.72
CA ILE A 25 -14.90 -12.86 6.40
C ILE A 25 -14.79 -12.33 4.97
N TRP A 26 -13.57 -12.04 4.50
CA TRP A 26 -13.31 -11.64 3.12
C TRP A 26 -13.65 -12.73 2.10
N LEU A 27 -13.50 -14.00 2.46
CA LEU A 27 -13.95 -15.11 1.62
C LEU A 27 -15.48 -15.18 1.55
N ARG A 28 -16.17 -14.95 2.68
CA ARG A 28 -17.64 -14.97 2.74
C ARG A 28 -18.27 -13.85 1.91
N ILE A 29 -17.66 -12.65 1.89
CA ILE A 29 -18.24 -11.52 1.14
C ILE A 29 -18.33 -11.81 -0.37
N LYS A 30 -17.45 -12.68 -0.90
CA LYS A 30 -17.45 -13.11 -2.31
C LYS A 30 -18.80 -13.70 -2.74
N ALA A 31 -19.46 -14.43 -1.85
CA ALA A 31 -20.75 -15.06 -2.15
C ALA A 31 -21.80 -14.03 -2.58
N TYR A 32 -21.78 -12.83 -2.01
CA TYR A 32 -22.72 -11.76 -2.37
C TYR A 32 -22.39 -11.13 -3.72
N PHE A 33 -21.13 -11.07 -4.13
CA PHE A 33 -20.78 -10.67 -5.49
C PHE A 33 -21.23 -11.71 -6.53
N VAL A 34 -21.14 -13.00 -6.20
CA VAL A 34 -21.66 -14.07 -7.04
C VAL A 34 -23.18 -13.99 -7.14
N LYS A 35 -23.88 -13.78 -6.01
CA LYS A 35 -25.33 -13.58 -5.95
C LYS A 35 -25.79 -12.33 -6.72
N ALA A 36 -25.04 -11.24 -6.65
CA ALA A 36 -25.32 -10.04 -7.45
C ALA A 36 -25.21 -10.31 -8.95
N ALA A 37 -24.34 -11.23 -9.37
CA ALA A 37 -24.17 -11.63 -10.77
C ALA A 37 -25.13 -12.74 -11.23
N SER A 38 -25.91 -13.35 -10.32
CA SER A 38 -26.91 -14.38 -10.64
C SER A 38 -28.31 -13.80 -10.76
N GLU A 39 -29.24 -14.62 -11.24
CA GLU A 39 -30.68 -14.32 -11.32
C GLU A 39 -31.44 -14.64 -10.02
N GLU A 40 -30.74 -15.11 -8.99
CA GLU A 40 -31.36 -15.46 -7.71
C GLU A 40 -32.05 -14.25 -7.07
N GLU A 41 -33.14 -14.48 -6.33
CA GLU A 41 -33.80 -13.42 -5.60
C GLU A 41 -32.87 -12.84 -4.51
N ILE A 42 -32.79 -11.51 -4.42
CA ILE A 42 -32.10 -10.81 -3.34
C ILE A 42 -33.12 -10.43 -2.29
N THR A 43 -33.12 -11.17 -1.19
CA THR A 43 -34.00 -10.94 -0.05
C THR A 43 -33.50 -9.78 0.80
N ALA A 44 -34.36 -9.25 1.68
CA ALA A 44 -33.95 -8.23 2.65
C ALA A 44 -32.91 -8.77 3.66
N GLU A 45 -32.98 -10.06 4.00
CA GLU A 45 -31.99 -10.70 4.89
C GLU A 45 -30.62 -10.80 4.22
N ASP A 46 -30.56 -11.09 2.92
CA ASP A 46 -29.29 -11.08 2.17
C ASP A 46 -28.60 -9.71 2.26
N GLU A 47 -29.36 -8.63 2.01
CA GLU A 47 -28.84 -7.27 2.08
C GLU A 47 -28.33 -6.93 3.48
N LYS A 48 -29.11 -7.29 4.51
CA LYS A 48 -28.70 -7.10 5.90
C LYS A 48 -27.40 -7.85 6.21
N MET A 49 -27.32 -9.14 5.88
CA MET A 49 -26.11 -9.94 6.10
C MET A 49 -24.89 -9.37 5.35
N PHE A 50 -25.08 -8.88 4.12
CA PHE A 50 -24.01 -8.25 3.36
C PHE A 50 -23.49 -6.97 4.03
N LEU A 51 -24.39 -6.10 4.50
CA LEU A 51 -24.03 -4.87 5.21
C LEU A 51 -23.36 -5.15 6.57
N ASP A 52 -23.84 -6.17 7.28
CA ASP A 52 -23.24 -6.65 8.53
C ASP A 52 -21.79 -7.13 8.28
N LEU A 53 -21.58 -7.94 7.23
CA LEU A 53 -20.24 -8.41 6.84
C LEU A 53 -19.34 -7.25 6.40
N LYS A 54 -19.82 -6.29 5.62
CA LYS A 54 -19.04 -5.10 5.23
C LYS A 54 -18.55 -4.33 6.45
N SER A 55 -19.44 -4.11 7.42
CA SER A 55 -19.13 -3.39 8.66
C SER A 55 -18.06 -4.13 9.47
N GLU A 56 -18.18 -5.46 9.53
CA GLU A 56 -17.22 -6.32 10.22
C GLU A 56 -15.85 -6.34 9.53
N VAL A 57 -15.80 -6.40 8.19
CA VAL A 57 -14.56 -6.24 7.42
C VAL A 57 -13.90 -4.91 7.75
N GLN A 58 -14.64 -3.79 7.73
CA GLN A 58 -14.09 -2.47 8.06
C GLN A 58 -13.58 -2.37 9.50
N ARG A 59 -14.23 -3.06 10.44
CA ARG A 59 -13.80 -3.12 11.84
C ARG A 59 -12.47 -3.87 11.95
N LEU A 60 -12.40 -5.08 11.42
CA LEU A 60 -11.18 -5.91 11.45
C LEU A 60 -10.03 -5.29 10.66
N GLN A 61 -10.30 -4.68 9.51
CA GLN A 61 -9.30 -3.96 8.73
C GLN A 61 -8.61 -2.86 9.55
N ARG A 62 -9.37 -2.09 10.32
CA ARG A 62 -8.83 -1.05 11.21
C ARG A 62 -8.04 -1.63 12.38
N LEU A 63 -8.52 -2.71 12.99
CA LEU A 63 -7.81 -3.39 14.07
C LEU A 63 -6.48 -3.98 13.60
N LEU A 64 -6.50 -4.67 12.46
CA LEU A 64 -5.33 -5.28 11.87
C LEU A 64 -4.28 -4.22 11.51
N LYS A 65 -4.69 -3.13 10.84
CA LYS A 65 -3.79 -2.03 10.46
C LYS A 65 -2.91 -1.54 11.62
N ASN A 66 -3.48 -1.41 12.81
CA ASN A 66 -2.77 -0.93 14.00
C ASN A 66 -1.78 -1.95 14.59
N LYS A 67 -1.86 -3.21 14.18
CA LYS A 67 -1.05 -4.34 14.69
C LYS A 67 -0.08 -4.89 13.64
N MET A 68 -0.18 -4.44 12.39
CA MET A 68 0.68 -4.89 11.30
C MET A 68 2.16 -4.60 11.57
N VAL A 69 3.01 -5.56 11.19
CA VAL A 69 4.46 -5.39 11.18
C VAL A 69 4.84 -4.39 10.08
N ALA A 70 5.89 -3.59 10.33
CA ALA A 70 6.43 -2.66 9.35
C ALA A 70 6.74 -3.35 8.01
N ASP A 71 6.51 -2.64 6.91
CA ASP A 71 6.67 -3.09 5.52
C ASP A 71 5.75 -4.23 5.05
N LEU A 72 4.87 -4.75 5.90
CA LEU A 72 3.85 -5.72 5.50
C LEU A 72 2.53 -5.02 5.20
N THR A 73 2.00 -5.25 4.00
CA THR A 73 0.72 -4.69 3.55
C THR A 73 -0.24 -5.82 3.19
N PHE A 74 -1.54 -5.59 3.37
CA PHE A 74 -2.60 -6.57 3.09
C PHE A 74 -3.64 -6.05 2.08
N GLY A 75 -3.30 -5.00 1.31
CA GLY A 75 -4.19 -4.44 0.29
C GLY A 75 -5.30 -3.53 0.84
N GLU A 76 -5.05 -2.84 1.96
CA GLU A 76 -6.06 -2.05 2.66
C GLU A 76 -6.79 -1.01 1.80
N ASP A 77 -6.08 -0.28 0.94
CA ASP A 77 -6.67 0.80 0.14
C ASP A 77 -7.65 0.23 -0.89
N LYS A 78 -7.28 -0.88 -1.53
CA LYS A 78 -8.14 -1.58 -2.49
C LYS A 78 -9.34 -2.23 -1.81
N MET A 79 -9.15 -2.73 -0.59
CA MET A 79 -10.24 -3.24 0.24
C MET A 79 -11.26 -2.12 0.54
N GLN A 80 -10.80 -0.97 1.01
CA GLN A 80 -11.66 0.17 1.33
C GLN A 80 -12.40 0.69 0.10
N GLU A 81 -11.70 0.84 -1.03
CA GLU A 81 -12.30 1.32 -2.27
C GLU A 81 -13.40 0.36 -2.78
N LEU A 82 -13.15 -0.95 -2.74
CA LEU A 82 -14.16 -1.94 -3.11
C LEU A 82 -15.38 -1.87 -2.20
N LEU A 83 -15.20 -1.78 -0.88
CA LEU A 83 -16.31 -1.71 0.07
C LEU A 83 -17.14 -0.43 -0.10
N ARG A 84 -16.49 0.67 -0.51
CA ARG A 84 -17.14 1.95 -0.82
C ARG A 84 -18.00 1.86 -2.07
N GLN A 85 -17.50 1.21 -3.12
CA GLN A 85 -18.24 1.02 -4.38
C GLN A 85 -19.39 0.01 -4.22
N SER A 86 -19.27 -0.95 -3.31
CA SER A 86 -20.22 -2.05 -3.15
C SER A 86 -21.35 -1.70 -2.17
N ILE A 87 -22.21 -0.72 -2.50
CA ILE A 87 -23.21 -0.14 -1.57
C ILE A 87 -24.17 -1.21 -1.01
N SER A 88 -24.83 -1.96 -1.88
CA SER A 88 -25.80 -3.04 -1.60
C SER A 88 -25.68 -4.13 -2.66
N ILE A 89 -26.26 -5.31 -2.42
CA ILE A 89 -26.24 -6.40 -3.41
C ILE A 89 -27.06 -6.02 -4.65
N ARG A 90 -28.21 -5.36 -4.46
CA ARG A 90 -29.04 -4.83 -5.56
C ARG A 90 -28.28 -3.82 -6.41
N HIS A 91 -27.58 -2.88 -5.78
CA HIS A 91 -26.73 -1.93 -6.49
C HIS A 91 -25.66 -2.66 -7.31
N LEU A 92 -25.00 -3.67 -6.72
CA LEU A 92 -24.01 -4.48 -7.44
C LEU A 92 -24.59 -5.18 -8.66
N ARG A 93 -25.85 -5.64 -8.60
CA ARG A 93 -26.54 -6.29 -9.73
C ARG A 93 -26.85 -5.30 -10.86
N GLU A 94 -27.22 -4.08 -10.51
CA GLU A 94 -27.56 -3.01 -11.45
C GLU A 94 -26.35 -2.46 -12.20
N LEU A 95 -25.13 -2.64 -11.67
CA LEU A 95 -23.91 -2.20 -12.35
C LEU A 95 -23.71 -2.91 -13.70
N PRO A 96 -23.14 -2.24 -14.71
CA PRO A 96 -22.69 -2.87 -15.94
C PRO A 96 -21.80 -4.10 -15.69
N ARG A 97 -21.89 -5.11 -16.57
CA ARG A 97 -21.11 -6.35 -16.45
C ARG A 97 -19.60 -6.10 -16.28
N MET A 98 -19.07 -5.11 -16.99
CA MET A 98 -17.66 -4.72 -16.91
C MET A 98 -17.30 -4.22 -15.50
N ASP A 99 -18.11 -3.35 -14.91
CA ASP A 99 -17.88 -2.79 -13.58
C ASP A 99 -17.97 -3.87 -12.49
N ARG A 100 -18.92 -4.80 -12.62
CA ARG A 100 -18.98 -5.99 -11.74
C ARG A 100 -17.70 -6.81 -11.82
N GLN A 101 -17.16 -7.02 -13.03
CA GLN A 101 -15.89 -7.74 -13.19
C GLN A 101 -14.71 -7.00 -12.56
N LEU A 102 -14.67 -5.66 -12.65
CA LEU A 102 -13.64 -4.85 -11.99
C LEU A 102 -13.70 -4.96 -10.46
N LEU A 103 -14.90 -5.06 -9.89
CA LEU A 103 -15.08 -5.32 -8.46
C LEU A 103 -14.59 -6.70 -8.06
N ILE A 104 -14.87 -7.75 -8.86
CA ILE A 104 -14.33 -9.10 -8.62
C ILE A 104 -12.80 -9.12 -8.70
N ASN A 105 -12.21 -8.42 -9.66
CA ASN A 105 -10.76 -8.33 -9.79
C ASN A 105 -10.15 -7.62 -8.57
N SER A 106 -10.79 -6.55 -8.09
CA SER A 106 -10.40 -5.84 -6.89
C SER A 106 -10.53 -6.73 -5.64
N TRP A 107 -11.59 -7.54 -5.55
CA TRP A 107 -11.77 -8.52 -4.49
C TRP A 107 -10.61 -9.53 -4.46
N HIS A 108 -10.26 -10.06 -5.64
CA HIS A 108 -9.20 -11.05 -5.78
C HIS A 108 -7.83 -10.46 -5.44
N TYR A 109 -7.54 -9.24 -5.88
CA TYR A 109 -6.32 -8.52 -5.52
C TYR A 109 -6.15 -8.47 -3.99
N VAL A 110 -7.19 -8.04 -3.28
CA VAL A 110 -7.16 -7.96 -1.81
C VAL A 110 -6.97 -9.33 -1.19
N PHE A 111 -7.67 -10.36 -1.69
CA PHE A 111 -7.51 -11.73 -1.22
C PHE A 111 -6.05 -12.21 -1.31
N VAL A 112 -5.38 -12.01 -2.45
CA VAL A 112 -3.98 -12.42 -2.64
C VAL A 112 -3.06 -11.70 -1.65
N HIS A 113 -3.23 -10.39 -1.48
CA HIS A 113 -2.41 -9.61 -0.55
C HIS A 113 -2.66 -9.99 0.91
N LEU A 114 -3.91 -10.21 1.29
CA LEU A 114 -4.29 -10.61 2.63
C LEU A 114 -3.80 -12.03 2.96
N ALA A 115 -3.97 -12.99 2.05
CA ALA A 115 -3.44 -14.35 2.22
C ALA A 115 -1.91 -14.35 2.36
N ARG A 116 -1.21 -13.53 1.56
CA ARG A 116 0.24 -13.33 1.71
C ARG A 116 0.60 -12.74 3.08
N ALA A 117 -0.17 -11.77 3.56
CA ALA A 117 0.05 -11.19 4.88
C ALA A 117 -0.16 -12.21 6.01
N VAL A 118 -1.21 -13.03 5.93
CA VAL A 118 -1.44 -14.14 6.87
C VAL A 118 -0.25 -15.10 6.86
N GLY A 119 0.19 -15.57 5.69
CA GLY A 119 1.34 -16.47 5.58
C GLY A 119 2.63 -15.85 6.16
N ALA A 120 2.88 -14.57 5.88
CA ALA A 120 4.04 -13.87 6.45
C ALA A 120 3.96 -13.77 7.98
N LEU A 121 2.78 -13.46 8.53
CA LEU A 121 2.56 -13.39 9.97
C LEU A 121 2.72 -14.77 10.64
N GLN A 122 2.31 -15.86 9.97
CA GLN A 122 2.53 -17.24 10.44
C GLN A 122 4.03 -17.54 10.58
N PHE A 123 4.82 -17.28 9.53
CA PHE A 123 6.27 -17.48 9.59
C PHE A 123 6.93 -16.65 10.70
N ILE A 124 6.54 -15.38 10.84
CA ILE A 124 7.08 -14.50 11.89
C ILE A 124 6.71 -15.05 13.28
N ASN A 125 5.48 -15.53 13.45
CA ASN A 125 5.00 -16.12 14.69
C ASN A 125 5.77 -17.40 15.06
N GLU A 126 6.17 -18.20 14.06
CA GLU A 126 7.02 -19.39 14.22
C GLU A 126 8.49 -19.06 14.55
N GLY A 127 8.87 -17.78 14.53
CA GLY A 127 10.19 -17.30 14.93
C GLY A 127 11.06 -16.82 13.78
N TYR A 128 10.55 -16.79 12.54
CA TYR A 128 11.26 -16.17 11.43
C TYR A 128 11.41 -14.66 11.68
N ARG A 129 12.64 -14.17 11.58
CA ARG A 129 12.94 -12.73 11.65
C ARG A 129 13.30 -12.27 10.24
N PRO A 130 12.45 -11.47 9.57
CA PRO A 130 12.78 -10.94 8.25
C PRO A 130 14.13 -10.22 8.33
N PRO A 131 15.05 -10.45 7.37
CA PRO A 131 16.27 -9.68 7.32
C PRO A 131 15.89 -8.22 7.19
N ALA A 132 16.46 -7.35 8.03
CA ALA A 132 16.25 -5.92 7.92
C ALA A 132 16.57 -5.52 6.47
N ARG A 133 15.57 -5.06 5.72
CA ARG A 133 15.81 -4.54 4.38
C ARG A 133 16.84 -3.45 4.52
N ALA A 134 18.05 -3.68 4.02
CA ALA A 134 19.02 -2.62 3.82
C ALA A 134 18.30 -1.55 3.01
N LYS A 135 18.19 -0.33 3.56
CA LYS A 135 17.56 0.80 2.86
C LYS A 135 18.09 0.82 1.42
N SER A 136 17.19 0.66 0.45
CA SER A 136 17.50 0.83 -0.97
C SER A 136 18.11 2.22 -1.14
N GLY A 137 19.42 2.26 -1.31
CA GLY A 137 20.24 3.45 -1.07
C GLY A 137 21.71 3.11 -0.84
N SER A 138 21.99 1.87 -0.40
CA SER A 138 23.32 1.27 -0.38
C SER A 138 23.60 0.43 -1.66
N GLY A 139 23.01 0.79 -2.79
CA GLY A 139 23.40 0.21 -4.08
C GLY A 139 24.60 0.99 -4.59
N ALA A 140 25.79 0.37 -4.61
CA ALA A 140 26.94 0.89 -5.35
C ALA A 140 26.46 1.34 -6.72
N ASN A 141 26.67 2.63 -7.05
CA ASN A 141 26.26 3.15 -8.34
C ASN A 141 26.90 2.28 -9.41
N ILE A 142 26.18 1.95 -10.49
CA ILE A 142 26.71 1.19 -11.63
C ILE A 142 27.98 1.86 -12.21
N SER A 143 28.17 3.16 -11.95
CA SER A 143 29.41 3.89 -12.24
C SER A 143 30.64 3.43 -11.45
N GLU A 144 30.48 2.91 -10.23
CA GLU A 144 31.57 2.37 -9.39
C GLU A 144 31.97 0.96 -9.82
N LEU A 145 31.00 0.13 -10.23
CA LEU A 145 31.26 -1.22 -10.75
C LEU A 145 31.94 -1.21 -12.12
N LYS A 146 31.74 -0.16 -12.93
CA LYS A 146 32.42 0.00 -14.22
C LYS A 146 33.84 0.56 -14.13
N GLY A 147 34.26 1.04 -12.94
CA GLY A 147 35.60 1.55 -12.69
C GLY A 147 36.63 0.47 -12.32
N GLY A 148 36.19 -0.75 -11.97
CA GLY A 148 37.05 -1.79 -11.42
C GLY A 148 37.70 -2.77 -12.41
N ALA A 149 37.32 -2.73 -13.70
CA ALA A 149 37.75 -3.73 -14.70
C ALA A 149 38.91 -3.27 -15.62
N GLY A 150 39.58 -2.16 -15.30
CA GLY A 150 40.74 -1.66 -16.06
C GLY A 150 41.92 -1.41 -15.13
N GLY A 151 42.97 -2.22 -15.28
CA GLY A 151 44.18 -2.15 -14.46
C GLY A 151 44.88 -0.79 -14.47
N GLU A 152 45.34 -0.41 -13.27
CA GLU A 152 46.64 0.19 -12.96
C GLU A 152 47.19 1.31 -13.87
N LYS A 153 47.24 2.54 -13.35
CA LYS A 153 48.47 3.35 -13.12
C LYS A 153 48.14 4.82 -12.76
N THR A 154 48.69 5.23 -11.61
CA THR A 154 49.22 6.56 -11.28
C THR A 154 48.94 7.73 -12.24
N LYS A 155 48.30 8.81 -11.76
CA LYS A 155 48.85 10.19 -11.78
C LYS A 155 47.97 11.22 -11.08
N LYS A 156 48.66 12.08 -10.32
CA LYS A 156 48.21 13.35 -9.72
C LYS A 156 47.61 14.32 -10.75
N LYS A 157 46.67 15.15 -10.24
CA LYS A 157 46.23 16.48 -10.70
C LYS A 157 45.56 16.60 -12.08
N ALA A 158 44.30 17.05 -12.09
CA ALA A 158 43.90 18.31 -12.74
C ALA A 158 42.43 18.65 -12.40
N LYS A 159 42.23 19.79 -11.73
CA LYS A 159 40.99 20.57 -11.79
C LYS A 159 40.62 20.72 -13.28
N LYS A 160 39.40 20.35 -13.66
CA LYS A 160 38.83 20.77 -14.93
C LYS A 160 37.42 21.29 -14.68
N ASP A 161 37.37 22.61 -14.61
CA ASP A 161 36.17 23.43 -14.53
C ASP A 161 35.13 22.99 -15.57
N ARG A 162 33.93 22.66 -15.09
CA ARG A 162 32.72 22.69 -15.92
C ARG A 162 31.99 24.00 -15.60
N PRO A 163 31.56 24.77 -16.61
CA PRO A 163 30.99 26.10 -16.39
C PRO A 163 29.69 25.99 -15.59
N PRO A 164 29.37 26.98 -14.74
CA PRO A 164 28.25 26.90 -13.82
C PRO A 164 26.95 27.32 -14.54
N VAL A 165 26.52 26.54 -15.54
CA VAL A 165 25.28 26.79 -16.29
C VAL A 165 24.08 26.89 -15.34
N GLY A 166 24.06 26.09 -14.27
CA GLY A 166 23.02 26.15 -13.24
C GLY A 166 22.99 27.45 -12.43
N LYS A 167 24.13 28.12 -12.20
CA LYS A 167 24.15 29.42 -11.48
C LYS A 167 23.69 30.56 -12.38
N ILE A 168 23.99 30.51 -13.67
CA ILE A 168 23.56 31.53 -14.64
C ILE A 168 22.03 31.52 -14.79
N ILE A 169 21.42 30.34 -14.90
CA ILE A 169 19.95 30.22 -15.00
C ILE A 169 19.27 30.77 -13.74
N LEU A 170 19.80 30.46 -12.55
CA LEU A 170 19.23 30.96 -11.28
C LEU A 170 19.30 32.49 -11.17
N VAL A 171 20.40 33.10 -11.63
CA VAL A 171 20.58 34.57 -11.60
C VAL A 171 19.65 35.27 -12.59
N VAL A 172 19.44 34.70 -13.79
CA VAL A 172 18.51 35.26 -14.79
C VAL A 172 17.06 35.20 -14.29
N VAL A 173 16.65 34.10 -13.65
CA VAL A 173 15.30 33.97 -13.08
C VAL A 173 15.07 34.95 -11.93
N LEU A 174 16.06 35.13 -11.05
CA LEU A 174 15.96 36.07 -9.93
C LEU A 174 15.94 37.53 -10.39
N LEU A 175 16.74 37.90 -11.38
CA LEU A 175 16.72 39.25 -11.96
C LEU A 175 15.39 39.54 -12.69
N GLY A 176 14.87 38.58 -13.46
CA GLY A 176 13.56 38.71 -14.10
C GLY A 176 12.43 38.91 -13.10
N ALA A 177 12.43 38.14 -12.00
CA ALA A 177 11.45 38.30 -10.92
C ALA A 177 11.58 39.66 -10.21
N ALA A 178 12.81 40.12 -9.95
CA ALA A 178 13.05 41.42 -9.32
C ALA A 178 12.57 42.59 -10.19
N VAL A 179 12.85 42.57 -11.51
CA VAL A 179 12.38 43.61 -12.45
C VAL A 179 10.86 43.61 -12.56
N TYR A 180 10.21 42.45 -12.60
CA TYR A 180 8.75 42.36 -12.64
C TYR A 180 8.10 42.92 -11.37
N ILE A 181 8.65 42.60 -10.19
CA ILE A 181 8.14 43.11 -8.91
C ILE A 181 8.36 44.62 -8.78
N LEU A 182 9.51 45.13 -9.24
CA LEU A 182 9.80 46.57 -9.23
C LEU A 182 8.93 47.34 -10.22
N GLY A 183 8.73 46.81 -11.44
CA GLY A 183 7.87 47.40 -12.46
C GLY A 183 6.41 47.49 -12.03
N LYS A 184 5.89 46.44 -11.38
CA LYS A 184 4.53 46.41 -10.82
C LYS A 184 4.34 47.40 -9.66
N ARG A 185 5.40 47.72 -8.91
CA ARG A 185 5.34 48.72 -7.83
C ARG A 185 5.49 50.16 -8.31
N LEU A 186 6.10 50.39 -9.46
CA LEU A 186 6.32 51.71 -10.05
C LEU A 186 5.30 52.07 -11.15
N ASN A 187 4.30 51.21 -11.39
CA ASN A 187 3.22 51.40 -12.37
C ASN A 187 3.74 51.72 -13.79
N MET A 188 4.86 51.12 -14.18
CA MET A 188 5.43 51.25 -15.53
C MET A 188 5.07 50.09 -16.47
N PHE A 189 4.32 49.09 -16.00
CA PHE A 189 3.67 48.04 -16.80
C PHE A 189 2.36 47.59 -16.13
#